data_AF-F8PXB3-F1
#
_entry.id   AF-F8PXB3-F1
#
_cell.length_a   1.000
_cell.length_b   1.000
_cell.length_c   1.000
_cell.angle_alpha   90.00
_cell.angle_beta   90.00
_cell.angle_gamma   90.00
#
_symmetry.space_group_name_H-M   'P 1'
#
loop_
_entity.id
_entity.type
_entity.pdbx_description
1 polymer ?
#
loop_
_entity_poly.entity_id
_entity_poly.type
_entity_poly.pdbx_seq_one_letter_code
_entity_poly.pdbx_strand_id
1 'polypeptide(L)' 'HPYARLYARKDVTKRRKIWNHVLEKSLFSPHELSTLGAPHRRTIYIASLEAHIDRLHSQLL' A
#
# COMPACT_ATOMS: atom_id res chain seq x y z
N HIS A 1 13.34 13.97 -8.94
CA HIS A 1 12.33 12.89 -9.02
C HIS A 1 11.17 13.22 -8.09
N PRO A 2 9.90 13.19 -8.54
CA PRO A 2 8.72 13.65 -7.78
C PRO A 2 8.40 12.89 -6.47
N TYR A 3 9.15 11.85 -6.10
CA TYR A 3 8.93 11.07 -4.87
C TYR A 3 10.07 11.19 -3.84
N ALA A 4 11.05 12.06 -4.09
CA ALA A 4 12.26 12.17 -3.27
C ALA A 4 12.02 12.72 -1.84
N ARG A 5 10.81 13.20 -1.51
CA ARG A 5 10.51 13.91 -0.25
C ARG A 5 9.90 13.06 0.88
N LEU A 6 9.82 11.73 0.74
CA LEU A 6 9.29 10.89 1.83
C LEU A 6 10.35 10.45 2.87
N TYR A 7 11.61 10.84 2.71
CA TYR A 7 12.73 10.39 3.54
C TYR A 7 13.25 11.39 4.58
N ALA A 8 12.43 12.34 5.05
CA ALA A 8 12.87 13.30 6.06
C ALA A 8 11.94 13.35 7.28
N ARG A 9 11.65 12.20 7.90
CA ARG A 9 11.35 12.17 9.34
C ARG A 9 12.15 11.07 10.04
N LYS A 10 13.29 11.52 10.57
CA LYS A 10 14.08 10.93 11.64
C LYS A 10 13.16 10.79 12.85
N ASP A 11 12.71 9.59 13.19
CA ASP A 11 12.12 9.34 14.50
C ASP A 11 12.59 8.01 15.09
N VAL A 12 13.16 8.18 16.28
CA VAL A 12 13.95 7.25 17.06
C VAL A 12 13.00 6.34 17.83
N THR A 13 12.65 5.20 17.24
CA THR A 13 12.34 3.91 17.90
C THR A 13 11.70 3.00 16.84
N LYS A 14 12.39 1.91 16.48
CA LYS A 14 11.89 0.90 15.53
C LYS A 14 10.73 0.09 16.13
N ARG A 15 9.60 0.70 16.47
CA ARG A 15 8.33 -0.03 16.60
C ARG A 15 7.86 -0.32 15.18
N ARG A 16 7.66 -1.61 14.84
CA ARG A 16 6.98 -1.99 13.60
C ARG A 16 5.67 -1.21 13.55
N LYS A 17 5.54 -0.26 12.62
CA LYS A 17 4.25 0.35 12.31
C LYS A 17 3.33 -0.79 11.92
N ILE A 18 2.26 -0.96 12.68
CA ILE A 18 1.19 -1.90 12.35
C ILE A 18 0.72 -1.56 10.95
N TRP A 19 0.64 -2.59 10.11
CA TRP A 19 0.10 -2.48 8.76
C TRP A 19 -1.37 -2.07 8.87
N ASN A 20 -1.63 -0.77 8.76
CA ASN A 20 -2.96 -0.18 8.83
C ASN A 20 -3.24 0.50 7.49
N HIS A 21 -3.98 -0.19 6.63
CA HIS A 21 -4.23 0.21 5.26
C HIS A 21 -5.72 0.40 5.04
N VAL A 22 -6.12 1.66 4.87
CA VAL A 22 -7.53 2.08 4.76
C VAL A 22 -8.24 1.38 3.60
N LEU A 23 -7.53 1.12 2.50
CA LEU A 23 -8.09 0.51 1.28
C LEU A 23 -8.01 -1.03 1.28
N GLU A 24 -7.50 -1.68 2.33
CA GLU A 24 -7.54 -3.14 2.39
C GLU A 24 -8.98 -3.66 2.33
N LYS A 25 -9.93 -2.96 2.97
CA LYS A 25 -11.35 -3.33 2.96
C LYS A 25 -12.03 -3.16 1.59
N SER A 26 -11.45 -2.36 0.69
CA SER A 26 -11.94 -2.20 -0.68
C SER A 26 -11.27 -3.14 -1.66
N LEU A 27 -10.08 -3.67 -1.33
CA LEU A 27 -9.28 -4.53 -2.20
C LEU A 27 -9.42 -6.02 -1.87
N PHE A 28 -9.69 -6.35 -0.61
CA PHE A 28 -9.81 -7.73 -0.13
C PHE A 28 -11.19 -7.98 0.46
N SER A 29 -11.74 -9.14 0.16
CA SER A 29 -12.91 -9.67 0.86
C SER A 29 -12.59 -10.00 2.32
N PRO A 30 -13.61 -10.11 3.20
CA PRO A 30 -13.40 -10.56 4.58
C PRO A 30 -12.68 -11.91 4.67
N HIS A 31 -12.98 -12.83 3.75
CA HIS A 31 -12.34 -14.14 3.69
C HIS A 31 -10.83 -14.03 3.40
N GLU A 32 -10.46 -13.19 2.45
CA GLU A 32 -9.05 -12.96 2.10
C GLU A 32 -8.29 -12.23 3.20
N LEU A 33 -8.93 -11.30 3.92
CA LEU A 33 -8.33 -10.64 5.08
C LEU A 33 -8.02 -11.62 6.23
N SER A 34 -8.90 -12.60 6.44
CA SER A 34 -8.71 -13.65 7.45
C SER A 34 -7.71 -14.73 7.03
N THR A 35 -7.63 -15.04 5.73
CA THR A 35 -6.85 -16.18 5.22
C THR A 35 -5.43 -15.77 4.78
N LEU A 36 -5.28 -14.63 4.12
CA LEU A 36 -3.98 -14.17 3.62
C LEU A 36 -3.22 -13.45 4.73
N GLY A 37 -1.99 -13.87 4.99
CA GLY A 37 -1.12 -13.18 5.94
C GLY A 37 -0.73 -11.77 5.46
N ALA A 38 -0.44 -10.87 6.41
CA ALA A 38 -0.05 -9.49 6.13
C ALA A 38 1.09 -9.32 5.10
N PRO A 39 2.13 -10.20 5.04
CA PRO A 39 3.16 -10.09 4.00
C PRO A 39 2.62 -10.25 2.58
N HIS A 40 1.68 -11.18 2.35
CA HIS A 40 1.08 -11.41 1.03
C HIS A 40 0.11 -10.30 0.67
N ARG A 41 -0.74 -9.90 1.62
CA ARG A 41 -1.67 -8.78 1.41
C ARG A 41 -0.95 -7.49 1.07
N ARG A 42 0.21 -7.23 1.68
CA ARG A 42 1.05 -6.07 1.38
C ARG A 42 1.50 -6.02 -0.07
N THR A 43 1.98 -7.14 -0.61
CA THR A 43 2.43 -7.21 -2.00
C THR A 43 1.27 -6.92 -2.96
N ILE A 44 0.13 -7.58 -2.74
CA ILE A 44 -1.06 -7.40 -3.60
C ILE A 44 -1.60 -5.96 -3.49
N TYR A 45 -1.68 -5.42 -2.28
CA TYR A 45 -2.13 -4.04 -2.04
C TYR A 45 -1.29 -3.02 -2.82
N ILE A 46 0.04 -3.14 -2.76
CA ILE A 46 0.96 -2.22 -3.45
C ILE A 46 0.79 -2.35 -4.96
N ALA A 47 0.80 -3.57 -5.50
CA ALA A 47 0.64 -3.80 -6.93
C ALA A 47 -0.70 -3.26 -7.46
N SER A 48 -1.79 -3.42 -6.71
CA SER A 48 -3.11 -2.87 -7.07
C SER A 48 -3.11 -1.34 -7.11
N LEU A 49 -2.41 -0.67 -6.20
CA LEU A 49 -2.28 0.79 -6.21
C LEU A 49 -1.42 1.28 -7.37
N GLU A 50 -0.29 0.62 -7.64
CA GLU A 50 0.59 0.95 -8.76
C GLU A 50 -0.19 0.84 -10.09
N ALA A 51 -0.89 -0.26 -10.32
CA ALA A 51 -1.72 -0.45 -11.51
C ALA A 51 -2.83 0.60 -11.65
N HIS A 52 -3.44 1.02 -10.53
CA HIS A 52 -4.45 2.08 -10.55
C HIS A 52 -3.84 3.44 -10.93
N ILE A 53 -2.67 3.76 -10.40
CA ILE A 53 -1.93 4.99 -10.75
C ILE A 53 -1.53 4.97 -12.23
N ASP A 54 -1.02 3.85 -12.74
CA ASP A 54 -0.65 3.70 -14.14
C ASP A 54 -1.86 3.90 -15.08
N ARG A 55 -3.02 3.36 -14.70
CA ARG A 55 -4.28 3.63 -15.41
C ARG A 55 -4.64 5.11 -15.39
N LEU A 56 -4.57 5.78 -14.25
CA LEU A 56 -4.86 7.22 -14.17
C LEU A 56 -3.87 8.04 -15.02
N HIS A 57 -2.59 7.69 -15.01
CA HIS A 57 -1.59 8.33 -15.87
C HIS A 57 -1.90 8.14 -17.35
N SER A 58 -2.32 6.93 -17.76
CA SER A 58 -2.71 6.66 -19.15
C SER A 58 -3.96 7.43 -19.61
N GLN A 59 -4.81 7.89 -18.69
CA GLN A 59 -6.02 8.66 -18.99
C GLN A 59 -5.77 10.17 -19.09
N LEU A 60 -4.64 10.65 -18.57
CA LEU A 60 -4.25 12.06 -18.56
C LEU A 60 -3.23 12.42 -19.65
N LEU A 61 -2.78 11.41 -20.42
CA LEU A 61 -1.95 11.52 -21.61
C LEU A 61 -2.82 11.43 -22.87
#